data_AF-A0A3S2V014-F1
#
_entry.id   AF-A0A3S2V014-F1
#
_cell.length_a   1.000
_cell.length_b   1.000
_cell.length_c   1.000
_cell.angle_alpha   90.00
_cell.angle_beta   90.00
_cell.angle_gamma   90.00
#
_symmetry.space_group_name_H-M   'P 1'
#
loop_
_entity.id
_entity.type
_entity.pdbx_description
1 polymer ?
#
loop_
_entity_poly.entity_id
_entity_poly.type
_entity_poly.pdbx_seq_one_letter_code
_entity_poly.pdbx_strand_id
1 'polypeptide(L)'
;MSRLVRARRAIASSLVLGLCLSATVQPVMAQAISTEQAATVLMAVPQASEARARLNAALDRADLAKALADRGVSIDQVRARVNTLTDAEATELLRQIDSAPAGADVIGTLFTVFVILLVTDILGLTKVFPFTRSVR
;
A
#
# COMPACT_ATOMS: atom_id res chain seq x y z
N MET A 1 -23.30 35.61 -17.96
CA MET A 1 -22.00 35.57 -17.22
C MET A 1 -22.10 35.27 -15.71
N SER A 2 -23.04 35.85 -14.96
CA SER A 2 -23.01 35.81 -13.48
C SER A 2 -23.31 34.46 -12.82
N ARG A 3 -23.89 33.47 -13.53
CA ARG A 3 -24.18 32.14 -12.99
C ARG A 3 -22.96 31.22 -12.96
N LEU A 4 -22.07 31.34 -13.96
CA LEU A 4 -20.82 30.55 -14.07
C LEU A 4 -19.79 30.95 -13.00
N VAL A 5 -19.70 32.25 -12.68
CA VAL A 5 -18.81 32.76 -11.62
C VAL A 5 -19.29 32.33 -10.23
N ARG A 6 -20.61 32.25 -10.02
CA ARG A 6 -21.21 31.76 -8.77
C ARG A 6 -20.99 30.25 -8.58
N ALA A 7 -21.15 29.45 -9.63
CA ALA A 7 -20.86 28.01 -9.60
C ALA A 7 -19.37 27.73 -9.34
N ARG A 8 -18.46 28.47 -9.99
CA ARG A 8 -17.01 28.33 -9.78
C ARG A 8 -16.57 28.75 -8.37
N ARG A 9 -17.17 29.79 -7.78
CA ARG A 9 -16.95 30.14 -6.36
C ARG A 9 -17.48 29.08 -5.41
N ALA A 10 -18.64 28.48 -5.69
CA ALA A 10 -19.21 27.41 -4.87
C ALA A 10 -18.33 26.15 -4.87
N ILE A 11 -17.81 25.75 -6.04
CA ILE A 11 -16.89 24.61 -6.16
C ILE A 11 -15.54 24.90 -5.47
N ALA A 12 -14.99 26.11 -5.63
CA ALA A 12 -13.75 26.49 -4.95
C ALA A 12 -13.91 26.52 -3.42
N SER A 13 -15.05 27.00 -2.92
CA SER A 13 -15.33 27.04 -1.49
C SER A 13 -15.60 25.65 -0.91
N SER A 14 -16.27 24.76 -1.64
CA SER A 14 -16.42 23.36 -1.20
C SER A 14 -15.08 22.62 -1.15
N LEU A 15 -14.16 22.92 -2.08
CA LEU A 15 -12.84 22.28 -2.14
C LEU A 15 -11.92 22.75 -1.00
N VAL A 16 -11.95 24.05 -0.68
CA VAL A 16 -11.21 24.61 0.48
C VAL A 16 -11.77 24.07 1.80
N LEU A 17 -13.10 23.99 1.93
CA LEU A 17 -13.73 23.46 3.14
C LEU A 17 -13.43 21.96 3.33
N GLY A 18 -13.43 21.18 2.24
CA GLY A 18 -13.03 19.77 2.27
C GLY A 18 -11.58 19.57 2.71
N LEU A 19 -10.66 20.42 2.23
CA LEU A 19 -9.24 20.35 2.61
C LEU A 19 -9.01 20.69 4.09
N CYS A 20 -9.76 21.63 4.66
CA CYS A 20 -9.66 21.98 6.07
C CYS A 20 -10.20 20.88 7.01
N LEU A 21 -11.18 20.08 6.57
CA LEU A 21 -11.81 19.07 7.41
C LEU A 21 -10.97 17.79 7.56
N SER A 22 -10.02 17.54 6.64
CA SER A 22 -9.12 16.38 6.68
C SER A 22 -7.94 16.56 7.65
N ALA A 23 -7.77 17.74 8.25
CA ALA A 23 -6.65 18.04 9.15
C ALA A 23 -6.95 17.68 10.62
N THR A 24 -7.71 16.61 10.88
CA THR A 24 -7.84 16.10 12.24
C THR A 24 -6.62 15.25 12.58
N VAL A 25 -5.77 15.78 13.46
CA VAL A 25 -4.64 15.05 14.03
C VAL A 25 -5.22 14.01 14.98
N GLN A 26 -5.27 12.75 14.56
CA GLN A 26 -5.69 11.68 15.47
C GLN A 26 -4.62 11.51 16.56
N PRO A 27 -5.00 11.54 17.85
CA PRO A 27 -4.06 11.22 18.91
C PRO A 27 -3.67 9.75 18.78
N VAL A 28 -2.38 9.49 18.54
CA VAL A 28 -1.82 8.15 18.63
C VAL A 28 -1.87 7.74 20.10
N MET A 29 -2.85 6.92 20.46
CA MET A 29 -2.89 6.32 21.78
C MET A 29 -1.83 5.22 21.84
N ALA A 30 -0.73 5.49 22.54
CA ALA A 30 0.25 4.48 22.90
C ALA A 30 -0.41 3.54 23.93
N GLN A 31 -0.99 2.44 23.46
CA GLN A 31 -1.46 1.38 24.34
C GLN A 31 -0.26 0.63 24.92
N ALA A 32 -0.16 0.58 26.25
CA ALA A 32 0.76 -0.32 26.92
C ALA A 32 0.29 -1.76 26.68
N ILE A 33 1.05 -2.52 25.89
CA ILE A 33 0.77 -3.93 25.61
C ILE A 33 0.93 -4.71 26.92
N SER A 34 -0.15 -5.29 27.45
CA SER A 34 -0.08 -6.18 28.61
C SER A 34 0.68 -7.46 28.26
N THR A 35 1.32 -8.12 29.22
CA THR A 35 2.08 -9.37 28.98
C THR A 35 1.24 -10.47 28.29
N GLU A 36 -0.07 -10.45 28.50
CA GLU A 36 -1.05 -11.34 27.86
C GLU A 36 -1.27 -10.99 26.38
N GLN A 37 -1.24 -9.70 26.04
CA GLN A 37 -1.24 -9.22 24.66
C GLN A 37 0.11 -9.52 23.98
N ALA A 38 1.22 -9.47 24.73
CA ALA A 38 2.51 -9.93 24.20
C ALA A 38 2.53 -11.43 23.92
N ALA A 39 1.87 -12.25 24.76
CA ALA A 39 1.73 -13.68 24.53
C ALA A 39 0.85 -14.01 23.31
N THR A 40 -0.24 -13.28 23.10
CA THR A 40 -1.07 -13.43 21.89
C THR A 40 -0.38 -12.93 20.62
N VAL A 41 0.41 -11.85 20.71
CA VAL A 41 1.31 -11.43 19.62
C VAL A 41 2.35 -12.51 19.34
N LEU A 42 2.91 -13.16 20.36
CA LEU A 42 3.85 -14.27 20.19
C LEU A 42 3.23 -15.49 19.48
N MET A 43 1.92 -15.72 19.64
CA MET A 43 1.19 -16.73 18.85
C MET A 43 0.92 -16.31 17.40
N ALA A 44 0.89 -14.99 17.14
CA ALA A 44 0.76 -14.44 15.80
C ALA A 44 2.12 -14.30 15.07
N VAL A 45 3.24 -14.41 15.80
CA VAL A 45 4.58 -14.50 15.21
C VAL A 45 4.68 -15.86 14.50
N PRO A 46 4.93 -15.89 13.18
CA PRO A 46 5.18 -17.14 12.46
C PRO A 46 6.32 -17.88 13.16
N GLN A 47 6.12 -19.17 13.45
CA GLN A 47 7.21 -19.98 13.97
C GLN A 47 8.38 -19.93 12.98
N ALA A 48 9.62 -19.92 13.46
CA ALA A 48 10.79 -19.71 12.61
C ALA A 48 10.90 -20.68 11.41
N SER A 49 10.38 -21.90 11.57
CA SER A 49 10.25 -22.87 10.46
C SER A 49 9.25 -22.40 9.39
N GLU A 50 8.10 -21.87 9.81
CA GLU A 50 7.10 -21.28 8.92
C GLU A 50 7.63 -20.02 8.24
N ALA A 51 8.38 -19.18 8.96
CA ALA A 51 9.01 -18.00 8.39
C ALA A 51 9.97 -18.36 7.24
N ARG A 52 10.84 -19.36 7.46
CA ARG A 52 11.72 -19.88 6.40
C ARG A 52 10.95 -20.51 5.24
N ALA A 53 9.87 -21.25 5.52
CA ALA A 53 9.04 -21.84 4.47
C ALA A 53 8.40 -20.76 3.58
N ARG A 54 7.87 -19.68 4.17
CA ARG A 54 7.33 -18.54 3.43
C ARG A 54 8.39 -17.79 2.62
N LEU A 55 9.57 -17.57 3.19
CA LEU A 55 10.70 -16.96 2.46
C LEU A 55 11.10 -17.81 1.25
N ASN A 56 11.20 -19.13 1.42
CA ASN A 56 11.49 -20.04 0.31
C ASN A 56 10.39 -20.04 -0.76
N ALA A 57 9.11 -20.04 -0.36
CA ALA A 57 7.99 -19.94 -1.29
C ALA A 57 7.99 -18.62 -2.07
N ALA A 58 8.41 -17.51 -1.45
CA ALA A 58 8.56 -16.23 -2.14
C ALA A 58 9.66 -16.28 -3.22
N LEU A 59 10.76 -17.01 -2.98
CA LEU A 59 11.84 -17.21 -3.96
C LEU A 59 11.42 -18.06 -5.17
N ASP A 60 10.35 -18.84 -5.07
CA ASP A 60 9.82 -19.66 -6.18
C ASP A 60 9.04 -18.81 -7.21
N ARG A 61 8.78 -17.53 -6.92
CA ARG A 61 8.10 -16.62 -7.84
C ARG A 61 9.01 -16.27 -9.03
N ALA A 62 8.55 -16.58 -10.24
CA ALA A 62 9.29 -16.35 -11.49
C ALA A 62 9.74 -14.89 -11.68
N ASP A 63 8.90 -13.92 -11.32
CA ASP A 63 9.22 -12.49 -11.41
C ASP A 63 10.39 -12.11 -10.48
N LEU A 64 10.44 -12.73 -9.30
CA LEU A 64 11.44 -12.47 -8.27
C LEU A 64 12.79 -13.09 -8.66
N ALA A 65 12.75 -14.31 -9.21
CA ALA A 65 13.92 -14.96 -9.81
C ALA A 65 14.50 -14.14 -10.97
N LYS A 66 13.66 -13.61 -11.85
CA LYS A 66 14.08 -12.71 -12.93
C LYS A 66 14.70 -11.43 -12.38
N ALA A 67 14.05 -10.76 -11.44
CA ALA A 67 14.55 -9.51 -10.85
C ALA A 67 15.89 -9.68 -10.12
N LEU A 68 16.12 -10.84 -9.50
CA LEU A 68 17.40 -11.18 -8.88
C LEU A 68 18.48 -11.51 -9.92
N ALA A 69 18.12 -12.25 -10.98
CA ALA A 69 19.02 -12.55 -12.09
C ALA A 69 19.46 -11.27 -12.83
N ASP A 70 18.56 -10.32 -13.04
CA ASP A 70 18.86 -9.01 -13.64
C ASP A 70 19.86 -8.20 -12.80
N ARG A 71 19.94 -8.49 -11.49
CA ARG A 71 20.93 -7.91 -10.55
C ARG A 71 22.20 -8.76 -10.39
N GLY A 72 22.34 -9.83 -11.18
CA GLY A 72 23.47 -10.76 -11.13
C GLY A 72 23.46 -11.72 -9.93
N VAL A 73 22.32 -11.89 -9.26
CA VAL A 73 22.17 -12.75 -8.08
C VAL A 73 21.43 -14.02 -8.47
N SER A 74 22.01 -15.20 -8.17
CA SER A 74 21.36 -16.48 -8.39
C SER A 74 20.38 -16.82 -7.25
N ILE A 75 19.27 -17.47 -7.59
CA ILE A 75 18.28 -17.92 -6.59
C ILE A 75 18.88 -18.92 -5.61
N ASP A 76 19.72 -19.83 -6.07
CA ASP A 76 20.34 -20.84 -5.21
C ASP A 76 21.24 -20.21 -4.14
N GLN A 77 21.96 -19.14 -4.48
CA GLN A 77 22.76 -18.39 -3.52
C GLN A 77 21.89 -17.71 -2.45
N VAL A 78 20.74 -17.15 -2.84
CA VAL A 78 19.81 -16.53 -1.88
C VAL A 78 19.17 -17.59 -0.99
N ARG A 79 18.77 -18.74 -1.55
CA ARG A 79 18.22 -19.87 -0.79
C ARG A 79 19.21 -20.41 0.23
N ALA A 80 20.48 -20.55 -0.15
CA ALA A 80 21.54 -20.93 0.78
C ALA A 80 21.65 -19.95 1.95
N ARG A 81 21.54 -18.63 1.70
CA ARG A 81 21.55 -17.62 2.76
C ARG A 81 20.33 -17.70 3.67
N VAL A 82 19.12 -17.86 3.12
CA VAL A 82 17.89 -18.04 3.90
C VAL A 82 18.01 -19.25 4.84
N ASN A 83 18.61 -20.34 4.36
CA ASN A 83 18.83 -21.54 5.17
C ASN A 83 19.87 -21.34 6.28
N THR A 84 20.79 -20.38 6.15
CA THR A 84 21.78 -20.04 7.19
C THR A 84 21.27 -19.06 8.24
N LEU A 85 20.11 -18.43 8.01
CA LEU A 85 19.53 -17.48 8.97
C LEU A 85 19.18 -18.18 10.27
N THR A 86 19.45 -17.51 11.39
CA THR A 86 18.93 -17.90 12.70
C THR A 86 17.41 -17.74 12.74
N ASP A 87 16.78 -18.36 13.72
CA ASP A 87 15.31 -18.32 13.88
C ASP A 87 14.79 -16.89 14.02
N ALA A 88 15.49 -16.05 14.78
CA ALA A 88 15.12 -14.65 14.99
C ALA A 88 15.27 -13.82 13.70
N GLU A 89 16.34 -14.05 12.94
CA GLU A 89 16.60 -13.33 11.69
C GLU A 89 15.60 -13.69 10.59
N ALA A 90 15.20 -14.96 10.48
CA ALA A 90 14.19 -15.38 9.51
C ALA A 90 12.83 -14.70 9.76
N THR A 91 12.43 -14.62 11.02
CA THR A 91 11.19 -13.95 11.43
C THR A 91 11.24 -12.45 11.19
N GLU A 92 12.35 -11.79 11.54
CA GLU A 92 12.52 -10.35 11.31
C GLU A 92 12.57 -10.00 9.82
N LEU A 93 13.26 -10.82 9.01
CA LEU A 93 13.29 -10.64 7.56
C LEU A 93 11.90 -10.78 6.94
N LEU A 94 11.13 -11.80 7.36
CA LEU A 94 9.75 -11.97 6.89
C LEU A 94 8.89 -10.76 7.27
N ARG A 95 9.01 -10.26 8.51
CA ARG A 95 8.29 -9.06 8.97
C ARG A 95 8.64 -7.85 8.11
N GLN A 96 9.90 -7.68 7.72
CA GLN A 96 10.33 -6.59 6.84
C GLN A 96 9.70 -6.72 5.45
N ILE A 97 9.65 -7.93 4.88
CA ILE A 97 9.02 -8.20 3.59
C ILE A 97 7.51 -7.93 3.64
N ASP A 98 6.83 -8.37 4.70
CA ASP A 98 5.38 -8.14 4.88
C ASP A 98 5.08 -6.64 5.12
N SER A 99 5.99 -5.92 5.77
CA SER A 99 5.88 -4.48 6.00
C SER A 99 6.27 -3.63 4.78
N ALA A 100 6.98 -4.21 3.82
CA ALA A 100 7.36 -3.51 2.61
C ALA A 100 6.08 -3.27 1.78
N PRO A 101 5.80 -2.02 1.35
CA PRO A 101 4.62 -1.70 0.56
C PRO A 101 4.76 -2.25 -0.87
N ALA A 102 4.68 -3.56 -1.01
CA ALA A 102 4.74 -4.26 -2.29
C ALA A 102 3.36 -4.17 -2.97
N GLY A 103 3.10 -3.05 -3.65
CA GLY A 103 2.01 -2.91 -4.62
C GLY A 103 0.62 -2.56 -4.07
N ALA A 104 0.37 -2.71 -2.76
CA ALA A 104 -0.89 -2.27 -2.16
C ALA A 104 -1.14 -0.76 -2.37
N ASP A 105 -0.08 0.04 -2.25
CA ASP A 105 -0.16 1.48 -2.43
C ASP A 105 -0.30 1.88 -3.91
N VAL A 106 0.23 1.07 -4.84
CA VAL A 106 0.11 1.34 -6.28
C VAL A 106 -1.33 1.12 -6.74
N ILE A 107 -1.98 0.04 -6.30
CA ILE A 107 -3.39 -0.22 -6.64
C ILE A 107 -4.28 0.84 -6.02
N GLY A 108 -4.05 1.20 -4.74
CA GLY A 108 -4.76 2.28 -4.07
C GLY A 108 -4.59 3.62 -4.78
N THR A 109 -3.35 4.00 -5.08
CA THR A 109 -3.02 5.23 -5.80
C THR A 109 -3.65 5.26 -7.19
N LEU A 110 -3.56 4.17 -7.96
CA LEU A 110 -4.12 4.10 -9.31
C LEU A 110 -5.65 4.18 -9.28
N PHE A 111 -6.29 3.55 -8.29
CA PHE A 111 -7.73 3.66 -8.05
C PHE A 111 -8.13 5.09 -7.67
N THR A 112 -7.39 5.75 -6.78
CA THR A 112 -7.64 7.16 -6.42
C THR A 112 -7.51 8.08 -7.62
N VAL A 113 -6.45 7.94 -8.42
CA VAL A 113 -6.26 8.71 -9.66
C VAL A 113 -7.42 8.45 -10.64
N PHE A 114 -7.83 7.19 -10.79
CA PHE A 114 -8.98 6.81 -11.61
C PHE A 114 -10.26 7.52 -11.15
N VAL A 115 -10.55 7.54 -9.85
CA VAL A 115 -11.75 8.22 -9.29
C VAL A 115 -11.70 9.72 -9.53
N ILE A 116 -10.56 10.37 -9.32
CA ILE A 116 -10.38 11.81 -9.58
C ILE A 116 -10.63 12.11 -11.07
N LEU A 117 -10.04 11.33 -11.97
CA LEU A 117 -10.24 11.48 -13.41
C LEU A 117 -11.70 11.21 -13.82
N LEU A 118 -12.35 10.21 -13.23
CA LEU A 118 -13.75 9.88 -13.51
C LEU A 118 -14.69 11.02 -13.11
N VAL A 119 -14.51 11.59 -11.91
CA VAL A 119 -15.32 12.72 -11.44
C VAL A 119 -15.11 13.96 -12.30
N THR A 120 -13.85 14.28 -12.64
CA THR A 120 -13.54 15.43 -13.49
C THR A 120 -14.08 15.28 -14.92
N ASP A 121 -14.18 14.05 -15.42
CA ASP A 121 -14.78 13.75 -16.73
C ASP A 121 -16.31 13.91 -16.73
N ILE A 122 -17.00 13.40 -15.70
CA ILE A 122 -18.46 13.60 -15.53
C ILE A 122 -18.80 15.08 -15.37
N LEU A 123 -17.96 15.85 -14.68
CA LEU A 123 -18.10 17.31 -14.56
C LEU A 123 -17.77 18.06 -15.87
N GLY A 124 -17.20 17.40 -16.87
CA GLY A 124 -16.83 17.99 -18.17
C GLY A 124 -15.58 18.88 -18.11
N LEU A 125 -14.73 18.71 -17.09
CA LEU A 125 -13.43 19.38 -17.00
C LEU A 125 -12.36 18.66 -17.83
N THR A 126 -12.51 17.34 -17.98
CA THR A 126 -11.65 16.46 -18.78
C THR A 126 -12.51 15.53 -19.64
N LYS A 127 -11.90 14.83 -20.61
CA LYS A 127 -12.55 13.81 -21.46
C LYS A 127 -11.58 12.66 -21.73
N VAL A 128 -11.22 11.95 -20.66
CA VAL A 128 -10.24 10.84 -20.68
C VAL A 128 -10.94 9.51 -20.95
N PHE A 129 -12.16 9.35 -20.45
CA PHE A 129 -12.95 8.14 -20.57
C PHE A 129 -14.04 8.32 -21.66
N PRO A 130 -14.09 7.44 -22.68
CA PRO A 130 -15.07 7.57 -23.75
C PRO A 130 -16.50 7.20 -23.32
N PHE A 131 -16.64 6.47 -22.20
CA PHE A 131 -17.93 6.00 -21.68
C PHE A 131 -18.60 6.98 -20.71
N THR A 132 -17.91 8.02 -20.25
CA THR A 132 -18.50 9.04 -19.38
C THR A 132 -19.39 9.99 -20.19
N ARG A 133 -20.59 10.25 -19.70
CA ARG A 133 -21.45 11.32 -20.21
C ARG A 133 -21.28 12.51 -19.27
N SER A 134 -20.75 13.61 -19.80
CA SER A 134 -20.67 14.84 -19.01
C SER A 134 -22.09 15.34 -18.73
N VAL A 135 -22.32 15.85 -17.51
CA VAL A 135 -23.62 16.38 -17.05
C VAL A 135 -23.90 17.79 -17.61
N ARG A 136 -22.96 18.39 -18.34
CA ARG A 136 -23.08 19.75 -18.86
C ARG A 136 -23.84 19.86 -20.17
#